data_AF-A0A5M7BAI9-F1
#
_entry.id   AF-A0A5M7BAI9-F1
#
_cell.length_a   1.000
_cell.length_b   1.000
_cell.length_c   1.000
_cell.angle_alpha   90.00
_cell.angle_beta   90.00
_cell.angle_gamma   90.00
#
_symmetry.space_group_name_H-M   'P 1'
#
loop_
_entity.id
_entity.type
_entity.pdbx_description
1 polymer ?
#
loop_
_entity_poly.entity_id
_entity_poly.type
_entity_poly.pdbx_seq_one_letter_code
_entity_poly.pdbx_strand_id
1 'polypeptide(L)'
;MLNFACGQKEDKLAKAETDSNAQQITDAERMQWWEEARFGMFIHWGIYTVPAGFYQGKPVSNSAEWIMNKGKIPIAEYEKYADQFNPEKFDAKEFVALAKQAGMKYMVITAKHHDGFSMFDSKATDYNIVDATPFKRDVLKELAKECQKQGLKFGFYYSQAQDWHHPGGMGNSWDKTLKRVSSDEYVYEKALPEVKQLLTEYGPIAIFWWDTPRAMTKSVVDSLHHITTALQPRIITNDRLGDDYPGDHKTFERNGPRHQPEARYWELCQPVSGSWGYRRDDNKFKSIPNLIRNLIDQSSKGGNYLLNVSPTNEGVLKPEAVERMRAIGKWMDKNSEAIYGTQASPTSTEPDWGRITMKTVDNKGLLYLHVYNWEDGATLPIRLKNNVESCYLLTDNNRTFNTKTLDEGIQVHLTGKAPDSVASVIVLKLKEMPNALPIQPLGQNEDGVAVLPAFRAQYENLQGPGALYNDHLDCVGSWDSETARVYWSFVLDKPGTFNVELGYSGAKETEIEINFNGEKKAVKIPVTGNNPKRFKTTNLGEVKVDKAGSYEFSLMPVAGKWQAINLKDVKLIPIKN
;
A
#
# COMPACT_ATOMS: atom_id res chain seq x y z
N MET A 1 -26.06 -19.36 79.17
CA MET A 1 -26.91 -19.07 77.99
C MET A 1 -26.64 -17.62 77.63
N LEU A 2 -26.14 -17.19 76.48
CA LEU A 2 -25.95 -17.77 75.16
C LEU A 2 -24.68 -17.12 74.55
N ASN A 3 -23.83 -17.93 73.91
CA ASN A 3 -22.84 -17.50 72.93
C ASN A 3 -23.53 -17.25 71.58
N PHE A 4 -23.05 -16.32 70.75
CA PHE A 4 -22.38 -16.60 69.47
C PHE A 4 -22.08 -15.32 68.63
N ALA A 5 -20.81 -15.25 68.23
CA ALA A 5 -20.22 -14.72 66.99
C ALA A 5 -20.51 -13.28 66.50
N CYS A 6 -19.51 -12.43 66.71
CA CYS A 6 -19.11 -11.32 65.84
C CYS A 6 -18.13 -11.87 64.78
N GLY A 7 -18.30 -11.50 63.50
CA GLY A 7 -17.29 -11.73 62.44
C GLY A 7 -17.87 -12.24 61.11
N GLN A 8 -17.41 -11.61 60.03
CA GLN A 8 -17.59 -11.96 58.60
C GLN A 8 -18.89 -11.52 57.91
N LYS A 9 -18.92 -10.26 57.44
CA LYS A 9 -19.80 -9.86 56.32
C LYS A 9 -19.29 -8.69 55.47
N GLU A 10 -17.97 -8.47 55.38
CA GLU A 10 -17.38 -7.46 54.47
C GLU A 10 -16.45 -8.03 53.37
N ASP A 11 -16.18 -9.35 53.34
CA ASP A 11 -15.28 -9.97 52.33
C ASP A 11 -16.04 -10.73 51.21
N LYS A 12 -17.03 -10.09 50.56
CA LYS A 12 -17.68 -10.67 49.37
C LYS A 12 -17.71 -9.78 48.12
N LEU A 13 -16.93 -8.70 48.11
CA LEU A 13 -16.66 -7.89 46.91
C LEU A 13 -15.19 -7.91 46.47
N ALA A 14 -14.34 -8.70 47.15
CA ALA A 14 -12.93 -8.87 46.82
C ALA A 14 -12.56 -10.35 46.78
N LYS A 15 -13.14 -11.10 45.82
CA LYS A 15 -12.65 -12.42 45.36
C LYS A 15 -13.48 -12.91 44.17
N ALA A 16 -13.32 -12.21 43.06
CA ALA A 16 -13.48 -12.79 41.73
C ALA A 16 -12.34 -12.26 40.84
N GLU A 17 -11.13 -12.19 41.40
CA GLU A 17 -9.92 -12.28 40.60
C GLU A 17 -9.55 -13.76 40.49
N THR A 18 -9.08 -14.11 39.29
CA THR A 18 -8.54 -15.41 38.84
C THR A 18 -9.55 -16.45 38.36
N ASP A 19 -10.05 -16.22 37.14
CA ASP A 19 -9.80 -17.16 36.04
C ASP A 19 -9.81 -16.41 34.70
N SER A 20 -8.81 -15.54 34.50
CA SER A 20 -8.48 -14.99 33.19
C SER A 20 -7.05 -15.38 32.81
N ASN A 21 -6.78 -16.69 32.77
CA ASN A 21 -5.65 -17.24 32.03
C ASN A 21 -5.91 -17.25 30.50
N ALA A 22 -6.66 -16.27 29.99
CA ALA A 22 -6.61 -15.94 28.58
C ALA A 22 -5.32 -15.15 28.39
N GLN A 23 -4.23 -15.86 28.06
CA GLN A 23 -2.97 -15.26 27.68
C GLN A 23 -3.26 -14.17 26.63
N GLN A 24 -3.01 -12.90 27.00
CA GLN A 24 -3.32 -11.77 26.14
C GLN A 24 -2.48 -11.91 24.88
N ILE A 25 -3.14 -12.13 23.74
CA ILE A 25 -2.49 -12.33 22.45
C ILE A 25 -1.76 -11.03 22.11
N THR A 26 -0.45 -11.13 21.89
CA THR A 26 0.36 -9.97 21.51
C THR A 26 0.06 -9.55 20.07
N ASP A 27 0.30 -8.29 19.73
CA ASP A 27 0.17 -7.81 18.35
C ASP A 27 1.06 -8.61 17.38
N ALA A 28 2.24 -9.03 17.83
CA ALA A 28 3.13 -9.89 17.04
C ALA A 28 2.48 -11.24 16.70
N GLU A 29 1.87 -11.91 17.68
CA GLU A 29 1.16 -13.19 17.45
C GLU A 29 -0.08 -13.01 16.57
N ARG A 30 -0.78 -11.88 16.68
CA ARG A 30 -1.94 -11.55 15.83
C ARG A 30 -1.52 -11.29 14.38
N MET A 31 -0.43 -10.55 14.17
CA MET A 31 0.07 -10.15 12.86
C MET A 31 0.91 -11.23 12.15
N GLN A 32 1.39 -12.25 12.86
CA GLN A 32 2.29 -13.27 12.31
C GLN A 32 1.79 -13.88 11.00
N TRP A 33 0.55 -14.40 10.99
CA TRP A 33 0.02 -15.04 9.78
C TRP A 33 -0.07 -14.06 8.60
N TRP A 34 -0.31 -12.79 8.88
CA TRP A 34 -0.48 -11.74 7.88
C TRP A 34 0.86 -11.33 7.30
N GLU A 35 1.90 -11.22 8.13
CA GLU A 35 3.28 -11.01 7.69
C GLU A 35 3.78 -12.20 6.85
N GLU A 36 3.41 -13.42 7.21
CA GLU A 36 3.75 -14.62 6.44
C GLU A 36 3.00 -14.71 5.09
N ALA A 37 1.78 -14.15 5.02
CA ALA A 37 0.88 -14.30 3.89
C ALA A 37 1.39 -13.64 2.60
N ARG A 38 1.89 -12.39 2.69
CA ARG A 38 2.37 -11.51 1.59
C ARG A 38 1.41 -11.21 0.43
N PHE A 39 0.41 -12.05 0.16
CA PHE A 39 -0.44 -11.95 -1.02
C PHE A 39 -1.89 -12.31 -0.75
N GLY A 40 -2.82 -11.43 -1.14
CA GLY A 40 -4.26 -11.58 -0.92
C GLY A 40 -5.10 -11.16 -2.13
N MET A 41 -6.35 -11.63 -2.14
CA MET A 41 -7.38 -11.23 -3.12
C MET A 41 -8.22 -10.10 -2.56
N PHE A 42 -8.41 -9.04 -3.33
CA PHE A 42 -9.49 -8.08 -3.11
C PHE A 42 -10.62 -8.32 -4.10
N ILE A 43 -11.86 -8.09 -3.70
CA ILE A 43 -13.02 -8.15 -4.58
C ILE A 43 -13.86 -6.89 -4.39
N HIS A 44 -13.97 -6.08 -5.45
CA HIS A 44 -14.94 -5.00 -5.54
C HIS A 44 -16.14 -5.46 -6.36
N TRP A 45 -17.24 -5.71 -5.66
CA TRP A 45 -18.48 -6.17 -6.28
C TRP A 45 -19.71 -5.49 -5.66
N GLY A 46 -20.69 -5.19 -6.50
CA GLY A 46 -21.88 -4.42 -6.13
C GLY A 46 -22.75 -4.10 -7.33
N ILE A 47 -23.89 -3.44 -7.10
CA ILE A 47 -24.85 -3.10 -8.16
C ILE A 47 -24.32 -2.11 -9.19
N TYR A 48 -23.26 -1.35 -8.89
CA TYR A 48 -22.53 -0.53 -9.87
C TYR A 48 -22.01 -1.33 -11.09
N THR A 49 -21.95 -2.64 -10.98
CA THR A 49 -21.58 -3.54 -12.08
C THR A 49 -22.66 -3.69 -13.15
N VAL A 50 -23.93 -3.36 -12.86
CA VAL A 50 -25.02 -3.32 -13.84
C VAL A 50 -24.82 -2.20 -14.87
N PRO A 51 -24.67 -0.91 -14.48
CA PRO A 51 -24.36 0.14 -15.44
C PRO A 51 -22.90 0.07 -15.95
N ALA A 52 -22.01 -0.66 -15.26
CA ALA A 52 -20.67 -1.04 -15.74
C ALA A 52 -19.81 0.12 -16.27
N GLY A 53 -19.91 1.30 -15.63
CA GLY A 53 -19.19 2.52 -16.01
C GLY A 53 -19.90 3.43 -17.04
N PHE A 54 -21.16 3.15 -17.39
CA PHE A 54 -21.95 3.93 -18.33
C PHE A 54 -23.27 4.39 -17.73
N TYR A 55 -23.60 5.65 -17.96
CA TYR A 55 -24.85 6.24 -17.53
C TYR A 55 -25.50 6.96 -18.71
N GLN A 56 -26.78 6.67 -18.98
CA GLN A 56 -27.53 7.22 -20.13
C GLN A 56 -26.77 7.06 -21.47
N GLY A 57 -26.19 5.87 -21.68
CA GLY A 57 -25.42 5.53 -22.87
C GLY A 57 -24.02 6.16 -22.96
N LYS A 58 -23.62 7.02 -22.00
CA LYS A 58 -22.33 7.72 -22.02
C LYS A 58 -21.36 7.13 -21.00
N PRO A 59 -20.06 7.00 -21.34
CA PRO A 59 -19.07 6.58 -20.37
C PRO A 59 -18.91 7.64 -19.28
N VAL A 60 -18.94 7.21 -18.02
CA VAL A 60 -18.62 8.05 -16.87
C VAL A 60 -17.13 7.92 -16.59
N SER A 61 -16.42 9.03 -16.44
CA SER A 61 -15.00 9.01 -16.07
C SER A 61 -14.84 8.55 -14.61
N ASN A 62 -13.70 7.93 -14.29
CA ASN A 62 -13.37 7.23 -13.03
C ASN A 62 -13.68 5.71 -13.09
N SER A 63 -13.29 5.02 -12.02
CA SER A 63 -13.58 3.61 -11.78
C SER A 63 -15.09 3.39 -11.60
N ALA A 64 -15.60 2.22 -12.00
CA ALA A 64 -17.03 1.98 -12.13
C ALA A 64 -17.79 2.03 -10.80
N GLU A 65 -17.16 1.69 -9.68
CA GLU A 65 -17.76 1.78 -8.35
C GLU A 65 -18.08 3.22 -7.91
N TRP A 66 -17.54 4.22 -8.61
CA TRP A 66 -17.85 5.65 -8.41
C TRP A 66 -18.97 6.17 -9.32
N ILE A 67 -19.61 5.31 -10.12
CA ILE A 67 -20.52 5.75 -11.18
C ILE A 67 -21.71 6.55 -10.64
N MET A 68 -22.28 6.19 -9.49
CA MET A 68 -23.37 6.94 -8.87
C MET A 68 -22.94 8.40 -8.60
N ASN A 69 -21.76 8.59 -7.99
CA ASN A 69 -21.22 9.90 -7.66
C ASN A 69 -20.77 10.70 -8.88
N LYS A 70 -20.05 10.06 -9.82
CA LYS A 70 -19.44 10.75 -10.97
C LYS A 70 -20.43 10.97 -12.09
N GLY A 71 -21.38 10.06 -12.27
CA GLY A 71 -22.53 10.21 -13.16
C GLY A 71 -23.62 11.10 -12.58
N LYS A 72 -23.54 11.46 -11.27
CA LYS A 72 -24.54 12.24 -10.56
C LYS A 72 -25.93 11.61 -10.65
N ILE A 73 -25.97 10.28 -10.55
CA ILE A 73 -27.18 9.48 -10.69
C ILE A 73 -28.03 9.66 -9.43
N PRO A 74 -29.28 10.15 -9.53
CA PRO A 74 -30.18 10.24 -8.37
C PRO A 74 -30.43 8.87 -7.73
N ILE A 75 -30.65 8.81 -6.42
CA ILE A 75 -30.88 7.57 -5.68
C ILE A 75 -32.01 6.76 -6.30
N ALA A 76 -33.17 7.38 -6.51
CA ALA A 76 -34.35 6.71 -7.08
C ALA A 76 -34.12 6.13 -8.49
N GLU A 77 -33.11 6.60 -9.23
CA GLU A 77 -32.70 6.00 -10.50
C GLU A 77 -31.67 4.89 -10.30
N TYR A 78 -30.72 5.09 -9.38
CA TYR A 78 -29.65 4.13 -9.10
C TYR A 78 -30.18 2.85 -8.44
N GLU A 79 -31.18 2.94 -7.55
CA GLU A 79 -31.79 1.78 -6.88
C GLU A 79 -32.36 0.75 -7.87
N LYS A 80 -32.82 1.20 -9.05
CA LYS A 80 -33.35 0.33 -10.12
C LYS A 80 -32.31 -0.61 -10.74
N TYR A 81 -31.02 -0.39 -10.46
CA TYR A 81 -29.99 -1.35 -10.83
C TYR A 81 -30.03 -2.62 -9.97
N ALA A 82 -30.60 -2.57 -8.75
CA ALA A 82 -30.79 -3.75 -7.92
C ALA A 82 -31.72 -4.78 -8.58
N ASP A 83 -32.78 -4.32 -9.26
CA ASP A 83 -33.72 -5.17 -10.01
C ASP A 83 -33.05 -5.98 -11.13
N GLN A 84 -31.90 -5.51 -11.62
CA GLN A 84 -31.13 -6.09 -12.73
C GLN A 84 -29.90 -6.88 -12.25
N PHE A 85 -29.59 -6.82 -10.95
CA PHE A 85 -28.43 -7.48 -10.39
C PHE A 85 -28.78 -8.93 -10.03
N ASN A 86 -28.49 -9.87 -10.92
CA ASN A 86 -28.81 -11.29 -10.75
C ASN A 86 -27.59 -12.17 -11.08
N PRO A 87 -26.64 -12.35 -10.15
CA PRO A 87 -25.41 -13.09 -10.43
C PRO A 87 -25.56 -14.62 -10.39
N GLU A 88 -26.40 -15.17 -11.26
CA GLU A 88 -26.72 -16.60 -11.32
C GLU A 88 -25.50 -17.51 -11.54
N LYS A 89 -24.43 -16.99 -12.12
CA LYS A 89 -23.19 -17.74 -12.38
C LYS A 89 -22.19 -17.66 -11.23
N PHE A 90 -22.51 -16.95 -10.14
CA PHE A 90 -21.63 -16.88 -8.98
C PHE A 90 -21.51 -18.23 -8.26
N ASP A 91 -20.25 -18.66 -8.10
CA ASP A 91 -19.85 -19.80 -7.28
C ASP A 91 -18.68 -19.40 -6.35
N ALA A 92 -18.94 -19.35 -5.05
CA ALA A 92 -17.93 -19.08 -4.02
C ALA A 92 -16.73 -20.03 -4.11
N LYS A 93 -16.95 -21.30 -4.48
CA LYS A 93 -15.89 -22.31 -4.64
C LYS A 93 -14.93 -21.96 -5.74
N GLU A 94 -15.41 -21.44 -6.87
CA GLU A 94 -14.56 -21.04 -7.98
C GLU A 94 -13.68 -19.84 -7.62
N PHE A 95 -14.24 -18.84 -6.93
CA PHE A 95 -13.48 -17.67 -6.46
C PHE A 95 -12.38 -18.06 -5.46
N VAL A 96 -12.72 -18.86 -4.45
CA VAL A 96 -11.75 -19.30 -3.44
C VAL A 96 -10.69 -20.23 -4.06
N ALA A 97 -11.09 -21.11 -4.98
CA ALA A 97 -10.14 -21.97 -5.70
C ALA A 97 -9.19 -21.15 -6.58
N LEU A 98 -9.69 -20.12 -7.28
CA LEU A 98 -8.84 -19.23 -8.08
C LEU A 98 -7.85 -18.45 -7.21
N ALA A 99 -8.29 -17.92 -6.06
CA ALA A 99 -7.41 -17.25 -5.12
C ALA A 99 -6.27 -18.16 -4.66
N LYS A 100 -6.61 -19.41 -4.27
CA LYS A 100 -5.61 -20.41 -3.88
C LYS A 100 -4.68 -20.79 -5.01
N GLN A 101 -5.23 -21.00 -6.21
CA GLN A 101 -4.45 -21.29 -7.41
C GLN A 101 -3.45 -20.16 -7.73
N ALA A 102 -3.82 -18.91 -7.48
CA ALA A 102 -2.93 -17.76 -7.65
C ALA A 102 -1.85 -17.65 -6.55
N GLY A 103 -1.95 -18.44 -5.47
CA GLY A 103 -1.07 -18.33 -4.31
C GLY A 103 -1.49 -17.26 -3.30
N MET A 104 -2.76 -16.88 -3.24
CA MET A 104 -3.23 -15.95 -2.22
C MET A 104 -3.53 -16.69 -0.90
N LYS A 105 -3.32 -16.01 0.23
CA LYS A 105 -3.54 -16.56 1.59
C LYS A 105 -4.74 -15.96 2.31
N TYR A 106 -5.27 -14.86 1.78
CA TYR A 106 -6.45 -14.20 2.31
C TYR A 106 -7.31 -13.58 1.20
N MET A 107 -8.57 -13.33 1.51
CA MET A 107 -9.55 -12.68 0.64
C MET A 107 -10.29 -11.60 1.41
N VAL A 108 -10.40 -10.41 0.82
CA VAL A 108 -11.17 -9.27 1.32
C VAL A 108 -12.20 -8.90 0.26
N ILE A 109 -13.47 -8.76 0.63
CA ILE A 109 -14.55 -8.39 -0.30
C ILE A 109 -15.34 -7.19 0.23
N THR A 110 -15.79 -6.31 -0.67
CA THR A 110 -16.66 -5.19 -0.35
C THR A 110 -17.98 -5.67 0.23
N ALA A 111 -18.12 -5.63 1.56
CA ALA A 111 -19.38 -5.90 2.23
C ALA A 111 -20.40 -4.78 1.99
N LYS A 112 -19.90 -3.55 1.96
CA LYS A 112 -20.63 -2.37 1.49
C LYS A 112 -19.65 -1.36 0.89
N HIS A 113 -19.96 -0.85 -0.29
CA HIS A 113 -19.21 0.25 -0.92
C HIS A 113 -19.93 1.59 -0.71
N HIS A 114 -19.39 2.68 -1.26
CA HIS A 114 -19.93 4.03 -1.07
C HIS A 114 -21.35 4.23 -1.60
N ASP A 115 -21.82 3.39 -2.53
CA ASP A 115 -23.21 3.46 -3.02
C ASP A 115 -24.24 2.98 -1.99
N GLY A 116 -23.77 2.49 -0.83
CA GLY A 116 -24.61 2.12 0.30
C GLY A 116 -25.25 0.75 0.16
N PHE A 117 -25.02 0.03 -0.93
CA PHE A 117 -25.62 -1.28 -1.16
C PHE A 117 -24.88 -2.36 -0.38
N SER A 118 -25.60 -3.10 0.46
CA SER A 118 -25.03 -4.16 1.30
C SER A 118 -25.00 -5.49 0.54
N MET A 119 -23.82 -6.06 0.36
CA MET A 119 -23.59 -7.31 -0.39
C MET A 119 -23.90 -8.58 0.42
N PHE A 120 -24.67 -8.46 1.49
CA PHE A 120 -25.07 -9.52 2.40
C PHE A 120 -26.51 -9.29 2.89
N ASP A 121 -27.07 -10.24 3.64
CA ASP A 121 -28.42 -10.15 4.22
C ASP A 121 -28.44 -9.17 5.42
N SER A 122 -28.39 -7.87 5.12
CA SER A 122 -28.30 -6.81 6.13
C SER A 122 -29.62 -6.65 6.87
N LYS A 123 -29.57 -6.75 8.20
CA LYS A 123 -30.75 -6.49 9.06
C LYS A 123 -31.04 -5.01 9.27
N ALA A 124 -30.14 -4.14 8.84
CA ALA A 124 -30.25 -2.70 9.04
C ALA A 124 -30.91 -1.98 7.85
N THR A 125 -30.99 -2.63 6.70
CA THR A 125 -31.60 -2.05 5.49
C THR A 125 -32.05 -3.12 4.52
N ASP A 126 -33.20 -2.92 3.89
CA ASP A 126 -33.66 -3.76 2.78
C ASP A 126 -32.89 -3.46 1.47
N TYR A 127 -32.06 -2.41 1.44
CA TYR A 127 -31.19 -2.08 0.31
C TYR A 127 -29.93 -2.96 0.29
N ASN A 128 -30.17 -4.26 0.13
CA ASN A 128 -29.16 -5.30 0.23
C ASN A 128 -29.35 -6.39 -0.84
N ILE A 129 -28.34 -7.26 -1.03
CA ILE A 129 -28.35 -8.28 -2.09
C ILE A 129 -29.50 -9.28 -1.97
N VAL A 130 -29.97 -9.59 -0.75
CA VAL A 130 -31.04 -10.57 -0.53
C VAL A 130 -32.40 -9.92 -0.76
N ASP A 131 -32.67 -8.75 -0.19
CA ASP A 131 -34.00 -8.16 -0.24
C ASP A 131 -34.27 -7.40 -1.53
N ALA A 132 -33.30 -6.62 -2.01
CA ALA A 132 -33.51 -5.70 -3.15
C ALA A 132 -33.26 -6.31 -4.54
N THR A 133 -32.77 -7.54 -4.64
CA THR A 133 -32.39 -8.14 -5.94
C THR A 133 -33.15 -9.45 -6.21
N PRO A 134 -33.26 -9.89 -7.48
CA PRO A 134 -33.79 -11.22 -7.80
C PRO A 134 -32.90 -12.38 -7.34
N PHE A 135 -31.65 -12.14 -6.93
CA PHE A 135 -30.68 -13.19 -6.62
C PHE A 135 -30.93 -13.91 -5.29
N LYS A 136 -31.40 -13.18 -4.26
CA LYS A 136 -31.83 -13.70 -2.95
C LYS A 136 -30.80 -14.51 -2.15
N ARG A 137 -29.51 -14.52 -2.56
CA ARG A 137 -28.43 -15.26 -1.89
C ARG A 137 -27.45 -14.32 -1.22
N ASP A 138 -26.97 -14.73 -0.04
CA ASP A 138 -25.94 -14.03 0.72
C ASP A 138 -24.53 -14.48 0.28
N VAL A 139 -23.93 -13.72 -0.63
CA VAL A 139 -22.61 -14.06 -1.21
C VAL A 139 -21.48 -13.98 -0.19
N LEU A 140 -21.58 -13.10 0.82
CA LEU A 140 -20.55 -12.97 1.84
C LEU A 140 -20.51 -14.20 2.73
N LYS A 141 -21.67 -14.73 3.10
CA LYS A 141 -21.77 -15.96 3.89
C LYS A 141 -21.29 -17.19 3.13
N GLU A 142 -21.61 -17.27 1.83
CA GLU A 142 -21.09 -18.33 0.96
C GLU A 142 -19.55 -18.28 0.84
N LEU A 143 -18.97 -17.09 0.62
CA LEU A 143 -17.51 -16.90 0.55
C LEU A 143 -16.83 -17.16 1.90
N ALA A 144 -17.39 -16.68 3.01
CA ALA A 144 -16.84 -16.91 4.34
C ALA A 144 -16.73 -18.41 4.65
N LYS A 145 -17.82 -19.16 4.40
CA LYS A 145 -17.87 -20.60 4.59
C LYS A 145 -16.88 -21.34 3.70
N GLU A 146 -16.77 -20.96 2.44
CA GLU A 146 -15.88 -21.64 1.51
C GLU A 146 -14.40 -21.29 1.75
N CYS A 147 -14.09 -20.06 2.17
CA CYS A 147 -12.75 -19.68 2.65
C CYS A 147 -12.33 -20.53 3.84
N GLN A 148 -13.19 -20.69 4.86
CA GLN A 148 -12.93 -21.55 6.01
C GLN A 148 -12.68 -23.00 5.59
N LYS A 149 -13.54 -23.54 4.73
CA LYS A 149 -13.41 -24.92 4.22
C LYS A 149 -12.10 -25.15 3.46
N GLN A 150 -11.62 -24.16 2.72
CA GLN A 150 -10.41 -24.28 1.92
C GLN A 150 -9.14 -23.74 2.60
N GLY A 151 -9.23 -23.24 3.84
CA GLY A 151 -8.10 -22.74 4.62
C GLY A 151 -7.58 -21.36 4.17
N LEU A 152 -8.44 -20.54 3.57
CA LEU A 152 -8.13 -19.14 3.23
C LEU A 152 -8.63 -18.22 4.34
N LYS A 153 -7.83 -17.24 4.75
CA LYS A 153 -8.29 -16.21 5.70
C LYS A 153 -9.28 -15.29 4.98
N PHE A 154 -10.34 -14.88 5.68
CA PHE A 154 -11.42 -14.10 5.08
C PHE A 154 -11.62 -12.79 5.82
N GLY A 155 -11.93 -11.73 5.08
CA GLY A 155 -12.12 -10.40 5.61
C GLY A 155 -13.13 -9.59 4.80
N PHE A 156 -13.53 -8.47 5.38
CA PHE A 156 -14.49 -7.55 4.77
C PHE A 156 -13.83 -6.20 4.53
N TYR A 157 -14.14 -5.61 3.39
CA TYR A 157 -14.05 -4.16 3.21
C TYR A 157 -15.37 -3.53 3.60
N TYR A 158 -15.31 -2.35 4.22
CA TYR A 158 -16.51 -1.61 4.56
C TYR A 158 -16.29 -0.09 4.40
N SER A 159 -17.15 0.57 3.63
CA SER A 159 -17.18 2.04 3.59
C SER A 159 -18.00 2.57 4.76
N GLN A 160 -17.31 2.94 5.84
CA GLN A 160 -17.94 3.31 7.11
C GLN A 160 -18.55 4.70 7.09
N ALA A 161 -17.91 5.67 6.44
CA ALA A 161 -18.29 7.08 6.47
C ALA A 161 -19.16 7.49 5.26
N GLN A 162 -18.85 6.93 4.09
CA GLN A 162 -19.58 7.22 2.86
C GLN A 162 -20.67 6.21 2.62
N ASP A 163 -21.89 6.73 2.51
CA ASP A 163 -23.06 5.99 2.07
C ASP A 163 -23.90 7.00 1.28
N TRP A 164 -23.87 6.88 -0.05
CA TRP A 164 -24.55 7.83 -0.93
C TRP A 164 -26.06 7.60 -0.99
N HIS A 165 -26.55 6.50 -0.41
CA HIS A 165 -27.96 6.15 -0.31
C HIS A 165 -28.56 6.71 0.98
N HIS A 166 -27.88 6.54 2.12
CA HIS A 166 -28.39 6.96 3.42
C HIS A 166 -28.40 8.50 3.60
N PRO A 167 -29.46 9.13 4.17
CA PRO A 167 -29.52 10.59 4.31
C PRO A 167 -28.44 11.19 5.24
N GLY A 168 -27.94 10.41 6.20
CA GLY A 168 -26.81 10.77 7.06
C GLY A 168 -25.43 10.40 6.50
N GLY A 169 -25.38 9.64 5.40
CA GLY A 169 -24.13 9.22 4.79
C GLY A 169 -23.42 10.33 4.03
N MET A 170 -22.09 10.32 4.06
CA MET A 170 -21.28 11.35 3.41
C MET A 170 -21.15 11.12 1.91
N GLY A 171 -20.95 12.21 1.17
CA GLY A 171 -20.48 12.17 -0.22
C GLY A 171 -21.54 12.37 -1.30
N ASN A 172 -22.84 12.32 -0.99
CA ASN A 172 -23.93 12.62 -1.94
C ASN A 172 -24.39 14.09 -1.94
N SER A 173 -23.65 14.99 -2.60
CA SER A 173 -24.06 16.40 -2.69
C SER A 173 -24.99 16.75 -3.86
N TRP A 174 -25.26 15.78 -4.75
CA TRP A 174 -26.00 16.02 -6.01
C TRP A 174 -27.48 15.69 -5.90
N ASP A 175 -27.86 14.69 -5.12
CA ASP A 175 -29.26 14.36 -4.93
C ASP A 175 -29.91 15.31 -3.94
N LYS A 176 -30.74 16.22 -4.46
CA LYS A 176 -31.41 17.26 -3.67
C LYS A 176 -32.67 16.75 -2.95
N THR A 177 -33.08 15.50 -3.21
CA THR A 177 -34.25 14.90 -2.57
C THR A 177 -33.93 14.36 -1.16
N LEU A 178 -32.65 14.15 -0.85
CA LEU A 178 -32.19 13.70 0.46
C LEU A 178 -32.49 14.73 1.56
N LYS A 179 -33.34 14.36 2.51
CA LYS A 179 -33.54 15.09 3.76
C LYS A 179 -32.43 14.71 4.73
N ARG A 180 -31.41 15.57 4.84
CA ARG A 180 -30.19 15.28 5.59
C ARG A 180 -30.46 15.07 7.08
N VAL A 181 -29.86 14.00 7.60
CA VAL A 181 -29.74 13.71 9.04
C VAL A 181 -28.27 13.70 9.43
N SER A 182 -27.97 13.51 10.71
CA SER A 182 -26.58 13.51 11.18
C SER A 182 -25.80 12.28 10.68
N SER A 183 -24.46 12.40 10.58
CA SER A 183 -23.59 11.26 10.29
C SER A 183 -23.69 10.19 11.37
N ASP A 184 -23.86 10.61 12.62
CA ASP A 184 -23.91 9.71 13.78
C ASP A 184 -25.19 8.87 13.74
N GLU A 185 -26.32 9.47 13.35
CA GLU A 185 -27.58 8.74 13.11
C GLU A 185 -27.40 7.63 12.07
N TYR A 186 -26.82 7.93 10.91
CA TYR A 186 -26.45 6.92 9.92
C TYR A 186 -25.58 5.79 10.49
N VAL A 187 -24.57 6.14 11.29
CA VAL A 187 -23.68 5.13 11.87
C VAL A 187 -24.45 4.23 12.82
N TYR A 188 -25.25 4.79 13.73
CA TYR A 188 -25.98 4.00 14.72
C TYR A 188 -27.13 3.20 14.12
N GLU A 189 -27.78 3.70 13.06
CA GLU A 189 -28.90 3.03 12.40
C GLU A 189 -28.44 1.95 11.43
N LYS A 190 -27.30 2.16 10.75
CA LYS A 190 -26.85 1.27 9.67
C LYS A 190 -25.44 0.72 9.88
N ALA A 191 -24.42 1.59 9.92
CA ALA A 191 -23.04 1.11 9.83
C ALA A 191 -22.62 0.23 11.01
N LEU A 192 -22.92 0.65 12.24
CA LEU A 192 -22.57 -0.06 13.46
C LEU A 192 -23.34 -1.39 13.59
N PRO A 193 -24.68 -1.45 13.37
CA PRO A 193 -25.41 -2.73 13.29
C PRO A 193 -24.87 -3.69 12.23
N GLU A 194 -24.56 -3.19 11.03
CA GLU A 194 -24.01 -4.02 9.94
C GLU A 194 -22.63 -4.59 10.28
N VAL A 195 -21.72 -3.76 10.80
CA VAL A 195 -20.39 -4.22 11.26
C VAL A 195 -20.55 -5.27 12.36
N LYS A 196 -21.44 -5.04 13.34
CA LYS A 196 -21.74 -6.02 14.39
C LYS A 196 -22.24 -7.35 13.80
N GLN A 197 -23.15 -7.31 12.83
CA GLN A 197 -23.67 -8.50 12.17
C GLN A 197 -22.56 -9.26 11.42
N LEU A 198 -21.75 -8.56 10.63
CA LEU A 198 -20.62 -9.13 9.89
C LEU A 198 -19.63 -9.85 10.82
N LEU A 199 -19.38 -9.29 12.01
CA LEU A 199 -18.45 -9.83 12.99
C LEU A 199 -19.02 -10.96 13.86
N THR A 200 -20.33 -11.22 13.82
CA THR A 200 -20.99 -12.22 14.69
C THR A 200 -21.63 -13.37 13.92
N GLU A 201 -22.00 -13.18 12.66
CA GLU A 201 -22.82 -14.15 11.89
C GLU A 201 -22.07 -14.84 10.74
N TYR A 202 -20.83 -14.43 10.45
CA TYR A 202 -20.04 -14.89 9.29
C TYR A 202 -18.81 -15.72 9.68
N GLY A 203 -18.70 -16.07 10.97
CA GLY A 203 -17.59 -16.85 11.53
C GLY A 203 -16.34 -16.01 11.81
N PRO A 204 -15.15 -16.64 11.94
CA PRO A 204 -13.92 -15.91 12.22
C PRO A 204 -13.55 -14.97 11.06
N ILE A 205 -13.42 -13.68 11.37
CA ILE A 205 -13.03 -12.64 10.41
C ILE A 205 -11.59 -12.23 10.70
N ALA A 206 -10.73 -12.37 9.69
CA ALA A 206 -9.31 -12.14 9.81
C ALA A 206 -8.92 -10.67 9.58
N ILE A 207 -9.63 -9.98 8.68
CA ILE A 207 -9.35 -8.58 8.31
C ILE A 207 -10.66 -7.79 8.25
N PHE A 208 -10.67 -6.60 8.84
CA PHE A 208 -11.67 -5.57 8.57
C PHE A 208 -10.99 -4.34 7.95
N TRP A 209 -11.20 -4.16 6.66
CA TRP A 209 -10.56 -3.15 5.84
C TRP A 209 -11.49 -1.95 5.69
N TRP A 210 -11.22 -0.87 6.43
CA TRP A 210 -11.99 0.36 6.42
C TRP A 210 -11.66 1.23 5.22
N ASP A 211 -12.59 2.04 4.76
CA ASP A 211 -12.32 2.99 3.68
C ASP A 211 -12.94 4.36 3.84
N THR A 212 -12.27 5.33 3.24
CA THR A 212 -12.64 6.74 3.23
C THR A 212 -12.75 7.30 4.63
N PRO A 213 -11.63 7.36 5.39
CA PRO A 213 -11.59 8.09 6.65
C PRO A 213 -11.95 9.54 6.32
N ARG A 214 -13.18 9.90 6.66
CA ARG A 214 -13.72 11.25 6.56
C ARG A 214 -14.20 11.61 7.95
N ALA A 215 -14.31 12.92 8.19
CA ALA A 215 -14.64 13.55 9.48
C ALA A 215 -15.90 13.00 10.17
N MET A 216 -15.80 11.79 10.72
CA MET A 216 -16.70 11.21 11.69
C MET A 216 -16.31 11.72 13.07
N THR A 217 -17.27 11.82 13.97
CA THR A 217 -16.98 12.19 15.36
C THR A 217 -16.08 11.13 16.01
N LYS A 218 -15.23 11.55 16.96
CA LYS A 218 -14.37 10.62 17.70
C LYS A 218 -15.18 9.49 18.35
N SER A 219 -16.35 9.81 18.90
CA SER A 219 -17.26 8.82 19.52
C SER A 219 -17.70 7.73 18.55
N VAL A 220 -18.02 8.09 17.30
CA VAL A 220 -18.37 7.14 16.23
C VAL A 220 -17.18 6.24 15.87
N VAL A 221 -16.00 6.83 15.68
CA VAL A 221 -14.77 6.09 15.35
C VAL A 221 -14.43 5.10 16.47
N ASP A 222 -14.46 5.56 17.72
CA ASP A 222 -14.19 4.74 18.91
C ASP A 222 -15.20 3.59 19.03
N SER A 223 -16.48 3.84 18.72
CA SER A 223 -17.52 2.81 18.77
C SER A 223 -17.26 1.71 17.74
N LEU A 224 -16.99 2.06 16.48
CA LEU A 224 -16.67 1.09 15.43
C LEU A 224 -15.41 0.28 15.76
N HIS A 225 -14.37 0.96 16.24
CA HIS A 225 -13.14 0.31 16.69
C HIS A 225 -13.40 -0.67 17.84
N HIS A 226 -14.13 -0.22 18.87
CA HIS A 226 -14.41 -1.01 20.05
C HIS A 226 -15.18 -2.29 19.71
N ILE A 227 -16.24 -2.22 18.90
CA ILE A 227 -16.98 -3.44 18.54
C ILE A 227 -16.12 -4.42 17.73
N THR A 228 -15.23 -3.89 16.89
CA THR A 228 -14.38 -4.69 16.00
C THR A 228 -13.41 -5.53 16.82
N THR A 229 -12.71 -4.89 17.76
CA THR A 229 -11.73 -5.56 18.62
C THR A 229 -12.39 -6.40 19.72
N ALA A 230 -13.55 -6.00 20.24
CA ALA A 230 -14.27 -6.77 21.27
C ALA A 230 -14.88 -8.07 20.70
N LEU A 231 -15.44 -8.04 19.49
CA LEU A 231 -16.11 -9.19 18.89
C LEU A 231 -15.14 -10.14 18.18
N GLN A 232 -14.04 -9.62 17.63
CA GLN A 232 -13.01 -10.40 16.96
C GLN A 232 -11.62 -9.99 17.47
N PRO A 233 -11.16 -10.46 18.65
CA PRO A 233 -9.90 -10.01 19.26
C PRO A 233 -8.62 -10.27 18.43
N ARG A 234 -8.70 -11.11 17.40
CA ARG A 234 -7.61 -11.42 16.47
C ARG A 234 -7.71 -10.70 15.12
N ILE A 235 -8.71 -9.84 14.94
CA ILE A 235 -8.93 -9.15 13.66
C ILE A 235 -7.81 -8.14 13.40
N ILE A 236 -7.46 -7.99 12.13
CA ILE A 236 -6.51 -7.01 11.64
C ILE A 236 -7.29 -5.88 10.95
N THR A 237 -6.93 -4.64 11.23
CA THR A 237 -7.54 -3.44 10.63
C THR A 237 -6.48 -2.59 9.95
N ASN A 238 -6.90 -1.86 8.91
CA ASN A 238 -6.03 -0.88 8.25
C ASN A 238 -6.14 0.51 8.91
N ASP A 239 -5.27 1.43 8.48
CA ASP A 239 -5.16 2.82 8.93
C ASP A 239 -6.26 3.77 8.38
N ARG A 240 -7.43 3.24 8.03
CA ARG A 240 -8.47 3.99 7.29
C ARG A 240 -9.81 4.11 7.99
N LEU A 241 -9.88 3.79 9.28
CA LEU A 241 -11.11 3.96 10.05
C LEU A 241 -11.46 5.44 10.26
N GLY A 242 -10.48 6.28 10.58
CA GLY A 242 -10.61 7.73 10.79
C GLY A 242 -9.27 8.44 10.57
N ASP A 243 -9.27 9.78 10.54
CA ASP A 243 -8.11 10.59 10.10
C ASP A 243 -6.82 10.32 10.90
N ASP A 244 -6.93 10.13 12.22
CA ASP A 244 -5.80 9.85 13.12
C ASP A 244 -5.76 8.40 13.62
N TYR A 245 -6.50 7.49 12.99
CA TYR A 245 -6.57 6.11 13.44
C TYR A 245 -5.43 5.27 12.82
N PRO A 246 -4.48 4.74 13.62
CA PRO A 246 -3.25 4.14 13.09
C PRO A 246 -3.48 2.79 12.40
N GLY A 247 -4.52 2.05 12.78
CA GLY A 247 -4.71 0.66 12.35
C GLY A 247 -3.58 -0.26 12.78
N ASP A 248 -3.64 -1.50 12.31
CA ASP A 248 -2.58 -2.50 12.48
C ASP A 248 -1.56 -2.45 11.32
N HIS A 249 -1.97 -1.87 10.17
CA HIS A 249 -1.09 -1.69 9.01
C HIS A 249 -1.41 -0.41 8.22
N LYS A 250 -0.37 0.14 7.59
CA LYS A 250 -0.48 1.26 6.64
C LYS A 250 -1.07 0.80 5.31
N THR A 251 -1.85 1.66 4.64
CA THR A 251 -2.43 1.37 3.33
C THR A 251 -1.81 2.22 2.21
N PHE A 252 -1.41 1.57 1.12
CA PHE A 252 -1.08 2.21 -0.16
C PHE A 252 -2.09 1.76 -1.22
N GLU A 253 -2.53 2.69 -2.08
CA GLU A 253 -3.50 2.40 -3.14
C GLU A 253 -2.93 2.65 -4.52
N ARG A 254 -3.13 1.68 -5.41
CA ARG A 254 -2.74 1.67 -6.83
C ARG A 254 -1.24 1.69 -7.10
N ASN A 255 -0.44 2.39 -6.32
CA ASN A 255 1.02 2.44 -6.42
C ASN A 255 1.63 2.14 -5.05
N GLY A 256 2.61 1.23 -5.02
CA GLY A 256 3.38 0.94 -3.82
C GLY A 256 4.39 2.05 -3.50
N PRO A 257 4.97 2.03 -2.29
CA PRO A 257 6.00 2.99 -1.91
C PRO A 257 7.27 2.79 -2.75
N ARG A 258 7.99 3.87 -3.01
CA ARG A 258 9.25 3.84 -3.76
C ARG A 258 10.33 3.07 -3.01
N HIS A 259 10.37 3.25 -1.69
CA HIS A 259 11.28 2.58 -0.76
C HIS A 259 10.51 1.82 0.30
N GLN A 260 11.18 1.02 1.12
CA GLN A 260 10.56 0.45 2.31
C GLN A 260 10.06 1.59 3.21
N PRO A 261 8.76 1.64 3.56
CA PRO A 261 8.22 2.66 4.44
C PRO A 261 8.68 2.44 5.89
N GLU A 262 8.59 3.48 6.72
CA GLU A 262 8.88 3.37 8.16
C GLU A 262 7.89 2.44 8.88
N ALA A 263 6.65 2.36 8.39
CA ALA A 263 5.64 1.46 8.92
C ALA A 263 6.08 0.00 8.77
N ARG A 264 6.15 -0.73 9.89
CA ARG A 264 6.51 -2.15 9.90
C ARG A 264 5.55 -3.00 9.07
N TYR A 265 4.25 -2.80 9.28
CA TYR A 265 3.20 -3.51 8.55
C TYR A 265 2.53 -2.54 7.58
N TRP A 266 2.48 -2.92 6.31
CA TRP A 266 1.84 -2.13 5.29
C TRP A 266 1.40 -2.99 4.11
N GLU A 267 0.35 -2.54 3.42
CA GLU A 267 -0.27 -3.25 2.31
C GLU A 267 -0.47 -2.32 1.12
N LEU A 268 -0.11 -2.79 -0.06
CA LEU A 268 -0.53 -2.19 -1.32
C LEU A 268 -1.78 -2.91 -1.83
N CYS A 269 -2.90 -2.21 -1.96
CA CYS A 269 -4.01 -2.69 -2.75
C CYS A 269 -4.00 -2.12 -4.17
N GLN A 270 -4.29 -2.96 -5.17
CA GLN A 270 -4.22 -2.55 -6.57
C GLN A 270 -5.23 -3.32 -7.44
N PRO A 271 -5.99 -2.67 -8.34
CA PRO A 271 -6.81 -3.35 -9.33
C PRO A 271 -5.96 -4.13 -10.33
N VAL A 272 -6.43 -5.32 -10.76
CA VAL A 272 -5.81 -6.07 -11.85
C VAL A 272 -5.89 -5.30 -13.18
N SER A 273 -6.89 -4.43 -13.33
CA SER A 273 -7.10 -3.53 -14.48
C SER A 273 -7.07 -2.04 -14.07
N GLY A 274 -7.77 -1.17 -14.81
CA GLY A 274 -7.83 0.26 -14.53
C GLY A 274 -8.82 0.64 -13.43
N SER A 275 -9.92 -0.12 -13.32
CA SER A 275 -11.03 0.10 -12.39
C SER A 275 -11.01 -0.87 -11.21
N TRP A 276 -11.53 -0.48 -10.04
CA TRP A 276 -11.74 -1.42 -8.92
C TRP A 276 -12.99 -2.26 -9.16
N GLY A 277 -14.14 -1.63 -9.42
CA GLY A 277 -15.37 -2.30 -9.83
C GLY A 277 -15.38 -2.66 -11.32
N TYR A 278 -16.25 -3.59 -11.71
CA TYR A 278 -16.34 -4.04 -13.10
C TYR A 278 -16.79 -2.90 -14.03
N ARG A 279 -16.01 -2.72 -15.11
CA ARG A 279 -16.27 -1.73 -16.15
C ARG A 279 -16.24 -2.44 -17.51
N ARG A 280 -17.31 -2.30 -18.31
CA ARG A 280 -17.47 -3.08 -19.54
C ARG A 280 -16.39 -2.78 -20.58
N ASP A 281 -15.96 -1.52 -20.71
CA ASP A 281 -14.91 -1.05 -21.63
C ASP A 281 -13.51 -0.96 -20.98
N ASP A 282 -13.33 -1.49 -19.76
CA ASP A 282 -11.99 -1.58 -19.17
C ASP A 282 -11.23 -2.78 -19.74
N ASN A 283 -10.29 -2.45 -20.64
CA ASN A 283 -9.33 -3.37 -21.23
C ASN A 283 -7.90 -3.05 -20.76
N LYS A 284 -7.73 -2.20 -19.72
CA LYS A 284 -6.43 -1.75 -19.21
C LYS A 284 -5.88 -2.71 -18.15
N PHE A 285 -5.91 -4.00 -18.46
CA PHE A 285 -5.34 -5.02 -17.61
C PHE A 285 -3.83 -4.88 -17.52
N LYS A 286 -3.29 -4.93 -16.30
CA LYS A 286 -1.84 -4.97 -16.07
C LYS A 286 -1.26 -6.22 -16.71
N SER A 287 -0.05 -6.13 -17.24
CA SER A 287 0.62 -7.29 -17.84
C SER A 287 0.97 -8.32 -16.76
N ILE A 288 1.08 -9.61 -17.14
CA ILE A 288 1.54 -10.67 -16.24
C ILE A 288 2.90 -10.33 -15.62
N PRO A 289 3.92 -9.86 -16.39
CA PRO A 289 5.18 -9.42 -15.81
C PRO A 289 5.02 -8.34 -14.74
N ASN A 290 4.17 -7.34 -14.96
CA ASN A 290 3.96 -6.27 -13.98
C ASN A 290 3.32 -6.80 -12.70
N LEU A 291 2.35 -7.72 -12.78
CA LEU A 291 1.67 -8.24 -11.60
C LEU A 291 2.62 -9.09 -10.73
N ILE A 292 3.40 -9.98 -11.35
CA ILE A 292 4.39 -10.79 -10.63
C ILE A 292 5.49 -9.90 -10.04
N ARG A 293 6.01 -8.94 -10.82
CA ARG A 293 7.04 -8.02 -10.33
C ARG A 293 6.53 -7.07 -9.25
N ASN A 294 5.25 -6.69 -9.27
CA ASN A 294 4.65 -5.91 -8.18
C ASN A 294 4.59 -6.73 -6.88
N LEU A 295 4.19 -8.01 -6.94
CA LEU A 295 4.21 -8.91 -5.78
C LEU A 295 5.63 -9.03 -5.20
N ILE A 296 6.62 -9.24 -6.06
CA ILE A 296 8.04 -9.32 -5.66
C ILE A 296 8.49 -7.98 -5.05
N ASP A 297 8.21 -6.86 -5.71
CA ASP A 297 8.62 -5.53 -5.24
C ASP A 297 8.04 -5.21 -3.86
N GLN A 298 6.75 -5.52 -3.62
CA GLN A 298 6.13 -5.28 -2.32
C GLN A 298 6.73 -6.18 -1.24
N SER A 299 6.94 -7.47 -1.56
CA SER A 299 7.58 -8.42 -0.64
C SER A 299 9.01 -8.02 -0.31
N SER A 300 9.76 -7.48 -1.29
CA SER A 300 11.14 -6.99 -1.11
C SER A 300 11.23 -5.76 -0.21
N LYS A 301 10.12 -5.06 0.01
CA LYS A 301 9.99 -3.92 0.92
C LYS A 301 9.23 -4.29 2.21
N GLY A 302 8.99 -5.59 2.44
CA GLY A 302 8.34 -6.10 3.65
C GLY A 302 6.82 -5.90 3.71
N GLY A 303 6.17 -5.56 2.61
CA GLY A 303 4.73 -5.32 2.55
C GLY A 303 3.93 -6.49 1.99
N ASN A 304 2.61 -6.37 2.13
CA ASN A 304 1.65 -7.28 1.49
C ASN A 304 1.09 -6.67 0.20
N TYR A 305 0.70 -7.53 -0.74
CA TYR A 305 0.05 -7.15 -1.98
C TYR A 305 -1.38 -7.69 -2.03
N LEU A 306 -2.35 -6.79 -2.08
CA LEU A 306 -3.78 -7.09 -2.13
C LEU A 306 -4.31 -6.80 -3.55
N LEU A 307 -4.36 -7.83 -4.39
CA LEU A 307 -4.69 -7.69 -5.80
C LEU A 307 -6.20 -7.83 -6.00
N ASN A 308 -6.81 -6.78 -6.54
CA ASN A 308 -8.26 -6.69 -6.75
C ASN A 308 -8.71 -7.32 -8.08
N VAL A 309 -9.79 -8.10 -7.99
CA VAL A 309 -10.60 -8.57 -9.12
C VAL A 309 -12.00 -7.96 -9.09
N SER A 310 -12.66 -7.93 -10.25
CA SER A 310 -13.91 -7.18 -10.45
C SER A 310 -14.96 -8.08 -11.11
N PRO A 311 -15.86 -8.72 -10.34
CA PRO A 311 -16.90 -9.57 -10.91
C PRO A 311 -17.95 -8.76 -11.68
N THR A 312 -18.52 -9.36 -12.72
CA THR A 312 -19.66 -8.80 -13.46
C THR A 312 -20.94 -8.86 -12.63
N ASN A 313 -22.02 -8.24 -13.12
CA ASN A 313 -23.36 -8.39 -12.54
C ASN A 313 -23.91 -9.83 -12.65
N GLU A 314 -23.30 -10.70 -13.47
CA GLU A 314 -23.63 -12.12 -13.59
C GLU A 314 -22.85 -13.00 -12.60
N GLY A 315 -21.88 -12.45 -11.86
CA GLY A 315 -21.09 -13.21 -10.89
C GLY A 315 -19.85 -13.91 -11.44
N VAL A 316 -19.35 -13.50 -12.61
CA VAL A 316 -18.13 -14.06 -13.22
C VAL A 316 -17.02 -13.02 -13.32
N LEU A 317 -15.77 -13.48 -13.41
CA LEU A 317 -14.62 -12.63 -13.73
C LEU A 317 -14.38 -12.57 -15.24
N LYS A 318 -13.89 -11.44 -15.74
CA LYS A 318 -13.39 -11.35 -17.13
C LYS A 318 -12.28 -12.39 -17.36
N PRO A 319 -12.23 -13.08 -18.51
CA PRO A 319 -11.22 -14.10 -18.81
C PRO A 319 -9.77 -13.61 -18.62
N GLU A 320 -9.49 -12.35 -18.94
CA GLU A 320 -8.20 -11.70 -18.78
C GLU A 320 -7.75 -11.64 -17.32
N ALA A 321 -8.67 -11.42 -16.38
CA ALA A 321 -8.39 -11.47 -14.95
C ALA A 321 -8.02 -12.89 -14.53
N VAL A 322 -8.83 -13.88 -14.93
CA VAL A 322 -8.60 -15.30 -14.61
C VAL A 322 -7.26 -15.79 -15.16
N GLU A 323 -6.93 -15.43 -16.41
CA GLU A 323 -5.65 -15.73 -17.06
C GLU A 323 -4.47 -15.22 -16.22
N ARG A 324 -4.52 -13.95 -15.78
CA ARG A 324 -3.46 -13.32 -14.98
C ARG A 324 -3.30 -13.96 -13.62
N MET A 325 -4.41 -14.23 -12.94
CA MET A 325 -4.41 -14.91 -11.63
C MET A 325 -3.77 -16.30 -11.73
N ARG A 326 -4.12 -17.06 -12.78
CA ARG A 326 -3.50 -18.37 -13.06
C ARG A 326 -2.02 -18.25 -13.43
N ALA A 327 -1.62 -17.21 -14.17
CA ALA A 327 -0.23 -16.98 -14.53
C ALA A 327 0.64 -16.63 -13.31
N ILE A 328 0.13 -15.79 -12.39
CA ILE A 328 0.79 -15.53 -11.10
C ILE A 328 0.91 -16.84 -10.32
N GLY A 329 -0.17 -17.64 -10.26
CA GLY A 329 -0.17 -18.97 -9.65
C GLY A 329 0.94 -19.89 -10.15
N LYS A 330 1.08 -20.02 -11.47
CA LYS A 330 2.14 -20.83 -12.09
C LYS A 330 3.55 -20.38 -11.70
N TRP A 331 3.77 -19.08 -11.50
CA TRP A 331 5.04 -18.55 -11.02
C TRP A 331 5.23 -18.84 -9.52
N MET A 332 4.17 -18.65 -8.72
CA MET A 332 4.16 -18.94 -7.28
C MET A 332 4.40 -20.42 -6.98
N ASP A 333 3.85 -21.34 -7.75
CA ASP A 333 4.03 -22.80 -7.58
C ASP A 333 5.51 -23.21 -7.52
N LYS A 334 6.38 -22.46 -8.21
CA LYS A 334 7.82 -22.71 -8.28
C LYS A 334 8.65 -21.84 -7.35
N ASN A 335 8.15 -20.64 -7.01
CA ASN A 335 8.96 -19.59 -6.40
C ASN A 335 8.39 -19.08 -5.06
N SER A 336 7.31 -19.65 -4.55
CA SER A 336 6.60 -19.12 -3.39
C SER A 336 7.43 -19.01 -2.11
N GLU A 337 8.48 -19.84 -1.97
CA GLU A 337 9.40 -19.75 -0.83
C GLU A 337 10.11 -18.39 -0.76
N ALA A 338 10.32 -17.75 -1.91
CA ALA A 338 10.90 -16.42 -2.06
C ALA A 338 9.90 -15.27 -1.87
N ILE A 339 8.68 -15.58 -1.43
CA ILE A 339 7.62 -14.60 -1.13
C ILE A 339 7.08 -14.85 0.28
N TYR A 340 6.51 -16.03 0.55
CA TYR A 340 5.88 -16.28 1.84
C TYR A 340 6.88 -16.26 3.00
N GLY A 341 6.53 -15.53 4.05
CA GLY A 341 7.37 -15.40 5.25
C GLY A 341 8.71 -14.72 5.01
N THR A 342 8.93 -14.06 3.86
CA THR A 342 10.14 -13.27 3.66
C THR A 342 10.05 -11.94 4.38
N GLN A 343 11.17 -11.42 4.83
CA GLN A 343 11.43 -10.05 5.27
C GLN A 343 11.85 -9.19 4.08
N ALA A 344 11.88 -7.87 4.31
CA ALA A 344 12.41 -6.90 3.36
C ALA A 344 13.88 -7.18 3.00
N SER A 345 14.31 -6.63 1.86
CA SER A 345 15.70 -6.64 1.44
C SER A 345 16.59 -6.06 2.54
N PRO A 346 17.74 -6.69 2.84
CA PRO A 346 18.71 -6.10 3.77
C PRO A 346 19.46 -4.90 3.15
N THR A 347 19.33 -4.65 1.83
CA THR A 347 20.02 -3.56 1.16
C THR A 347 19.17 -2.30 1.11
N SER A 348 19.80 -1.15 1.40
CA SER A 348 19.18 0.18 1.33
C SER A 348 18.96 0.69 -0.10
N THR A 349 19.55 0.03 -1.09
CA THR A 349 19.44 0.36 -2.51
C THR A 349 18.89 -0.85 -3.24
N GLU A 350 17.88 -0.63 -4.07
CA GLU A 350 17.32 -1.66 -4.94
C GLU A 350 18.28 -1.93 -6.10
N PRO A 351 18.51 -3.21 -6.48
CA PRO A 351 19.35 -3.52 -7.62
C PRO A 351 18.65 -3.27 -8.96
N ASP A 352 19.39 -2.83 -9.97
CA ASP A 352 18.86 -2.59 -11.32
C ASP A 352 18.44 -3.87 -12.06
N TRP A 353 19.03 -5.01 -11.68
CA TRP A 353 18.75 -6.31 -12.28
C TRP A 353 17.47 -6.97 -11.73
N GLY A 354 16.89 -6.47 -10.64
CA GLY A 354 15.82 -7.18 -9.95
C GLY A 354 15.45 -6.69 -8.55
N ARG A 355 15.14 -7.64 -7.67
CA ARG A 355 14.79 -7.40 -6.25
C ARG A 355 15.36 -8.48 -5.34
N ILE A 356 15.43 -8.18 -4.06
CA ILE A 356 15.90 -9.12 -3.03
C ILE A 356 14.82 -9.24 -1.95
N THR A 357 14.48 -10.48 -1.62
CA THR A 357 13.72 -10.80 -0.39
C THR A 357 14.61 -11.67 0.49
N MET A 358 14.31 -11.76 1.78
CA MET A 358 15.17 -12.49 2.70
C MET A 358 14.38 -13.30 3.73
N LYS A 359 14.97 -14.37 4.26
CA LYS A 359 14.61 -14.97 5.55
C LYS A 359 15.81 -15.01 6.47
N THR A 360 15.57 -14.90 7.77
CA THR A 360 16.55 -15.29 8.79
C THR A 360 16.34 -16.76 9.14
N VAL A 361 17.35 -17.59 8.93
CA VAL A 361 17.35 -19.02 9.27
C VAL A 361 18.60 -19.30 10.08
N ASP A 362 18.47 -19.84 11.29
CA ASP A 362 19.60 -20.15 12.19
C ASP A 362 20.57 -18.98 12.40
N ASN A 363 20.04 -17.76 12.58
CA ASN A 363 20.81 -16.51 12.66
C ASN A 363 21.71 -16.24 11.43
N LYS A 364 21.30 -16.71 10.25
CA LYS A 364 21.95 -16.43 8.96
C LYS A 364 20.97 -15.85 7.95
N GLY A 365 21.50 -15.10 6.99
CA GLY A 365 20.72 -14.59 5.87
C GLY A 365 20.50 -15.64 4.79
N LEU A 366 19.24 -15.95 4.49
CA LEU A 366 18.82 -16.69 3.30
C LEU A 366 18.15 -15.70 2.33
N LEU A 367 18.87 -15.31 1.28
CA LEU A 367 18.39 -14.32 0.32
C LEU A 367 17.84 -14.99 -0.92
N TYR A 368 16.79 -14.39 -1.47
CA TYR A 368 16.24 -14.73 -2.77
C TYR A 368 16.40 -13.54 -3.70
N LEU A 369 17.24 -13.73 -4.73
CA LEU A 369 17.54 -12.76 -5.77
C LEU A 369 16.53 -12.98 -6.91
N HIS A 370 15.56 -12.08 -7.00
CA HIS A 370 14.53 -12.09 -8.04
C HIS A 370 15.07 -11.35 -9.27
N VAL A 371 15.62 -12.09 -10.23
CA VAL A 371 16.31 -11.55 -11.42
C VAL A 371 15.33 -11.31 -12.55
N TYR A 372 15.13 -10.05 -12.91
CA TYR A 372 14.24 -9.62 -14.00
C TYR A 372 14.97 -9.55 -15.33
N ASN A 373 16.22 -9.10 -15.29
CA ASN A 373 17.08 -8.89 -16.45
C ASN A 373 18.19 -9.94 -16.38
N TRP A 374 17.93 -11.13 -16.92
CA TRP A 374 18.87 -12.24 -16.93
C TRP A 374 19.64 -12.27 -18.24
N GLU A 375 20.95 -12.18 -18.16
CA GLU A 375 21.85 -12.35 -19.30
C GLU A 375 22.93 -13.39 -18.94
N ASP A 376 23.19 -14.31 -19.86
CA ASP A 376 24.22 -15.33 -19.66
C ASP A 376 25.61 -14.68 -19.61
N GLY A 377 26.41 -15.04 -18.60
CA GLY A 377 27.70 -14.42 -18.33
C GLY A 377 27.64 -13.07 -17.62
N ALA A 378 26.45 -12.50 -17.38
CA ALA A 378 26.32 -11.28 -16.60
C ALA A 378 26.67 -11.51 -15.12
N THR A 379 27.03 -10.44 -14.42
CA THR A 379 27.35 -10.48 -12.99
C THR A 379 26.36 -9.62 -12.23
N LEU A 380 25.72 -10.19 -11.21
CA LEU A 380 24.79 -9.47 -10.34
C LEU A 380 25.54 -8.90 -9.14
N PRO A 381 25.66 -7.57 -9.01
CA PRO A 381 26.20 -6.95 -7.81
C PRO A 381 25.16 -6.96 -6.69
N ILE A 382 25.57 -7.47 -5.53
CA ILE A 382 24.79 -7.51 -4.29
C ILE A 382 25.55 -6.72 -3.22
N ARG A 383 24.95 -5.65 -2.72
CA ARG A 383 25.61 -4.70 -1.79
C ARG A 383 25.68 -5.22 -0.34
N LEU A 384 26.30 -6.38 -0.16
CA LEU A 384 26.48 -7.06 1.12
C LEU A 384 27.94 -7.44 1.32
N LYS A 385 28.50 -7.13 2.49
CA LYS A 385 29.86 -7.50 2.90
C LYS A 385 29.81 -8.76 3.77
N ASN A 386 29.51 -9.87 3.11
CA ASN A 386 29.27 -11.17 3.75
C ASN A 386 30.06 -12.30 3.08
N ASN A 387 30.25 -13.38 3.81
CA ASN A 387 30.72 -14.64 3.29
C ASN A 387 29.54 -15.45 2.74
N VAL A 388 29.69 -15.92 1.50
CA VAL A 388 28.70 -16.80 0.87
C VAL A 388 28.93 -18.24 1.33
N GLU A 389 27.85 -18.89 1.76
CA GLU A 389 27.82 -20.32 2.07
C GLU A 389 27.51 -21.14 0.81
N SER A 390 26.48 -20.74 0.06
CA SER A 390 26.12 -21.34 -1.23
C SER A 390 25.27 -20.39 -2.06
N CYS A 391 25.27 -20.59 -3.38
CA CYS A 391 24.47 -19.83 -4.33
C CYS A 391 23.94 -20.77 -5.43
N TYR A 392 22.64 -20.89 -5.57
CA TYR A 392 22.00 -21.86 -6.47
C TYR A 392 20.64 -21.40 -6.96
N LEU A 393 20.13 -22.01 -8.03
CA LEU A 393 18.82 -21.67 -8.57
C LEU A 393 17.71 -22.29 -7.71
N LEU A 394 16.70 -21.50 -7.31
CA LEU A 394 15.61 -21.98 -6.45
C LEU A 394 14.87 -23.20 -7.03
N THR A 395 14.69 -23.23 -8.35
CA THR A 395 13.96 -24.28 -9.05
C THR A 395 14.83 -25.49 -9.43
N ASP A 396 16.15 -25.41 -9.22
CA ASP A 396 17.10 -26.51 -9.43
C ASP A 396 18.35 -26.27 -8.59
N ASN A 397 18.38 -26.85 -7.38
CA ASN A 397 19.48 -26.67 -6.43
C ASN A 397 20.83 -27.21 -6.93
N ASN A 398 20.85 -28.03 -8.00
CA ASN A 398 22.10 -28.50 -8.61
C ASN A 398 22.73 -27.45 -9.52
N ARG A 399 21.95 -26.47 -9.99
CA ARG A 399 22.46 -25.34 -10.77
C ARG A 399 23.01 -24.28 -9.83
N THR A 400 24.29 -24.39 -9.52
CA THR A 400 25.03 -23.47 -8.66
C THR A 400 25.65 -22.31 -9.44
N PHE A 401 25.84 -21.17 -8.78
CA PHE A 401 26.47 -19.98 -9.35
C PHE A 401 27.77 -19.64 -8.61
N ASN A 402 28.80 -19.26 -9.37
CA ASN A 402 30.04 -18.79 -8.78
C ASN A 402 29.82 -17.43 -8.12
N THR A 403 30.37 -17.26 -6.92
CA THR A 403 30.31 -16.00 -6.18
C THR A 403 31.69 -15.48 -5.83
N LYS A 404 31.87 -14.16 -5.87
CA LYS A 404 33.09 -13.49 -5.42
C LYS A 404 32.71 -12.37 -4.44
N THR A 405 33.32 -12.36 -3.26
CA THR A 405 33.17 -11.25 -2.31
C THR A 405 34.27 -10.23 -2.57
N LEU A 406 33.87 -8.98 -2.81
CA LEU A 406 34.72 -7.83 -3.07
C LEU A 406 34.40 -6.71 -2.05
N ASP A 407 35.15 -5.60 -2.09
CA ASP A 407 34.92 -4.46 -1.21
C ASP A 407 33.58 -3.77 -1.49
N GLU A 408 33.15 -3.77 -2.76
CA GLU A 408 31.87 -3.26 -3.24
C GLU A 408 30.68 -4.21 -3.04
N GLY A 409 30.91 -5.42 -2.54
CA GLY A 409 29.90 -6.40 -2.18
C GLY A 409 30.12 -7.79 -2.79
N ILE A 410 29.07 -8.62 -2.79
CA ILE A 410 29.07 -9.94 -3.41
C ILE A 410 28.73 -9.80 -4.89
N GLN A 411 29.48 -10.47 -5.75
CA GLN A 411 29.18 -10.67 -7.16
C GLN A 411 28.68 -12.11 -7.37
N VAL A 412 27.51 -12.27 -8.00
CA VAL A 412 26.98 -13.56 -8.44
C VAL A 412 27.10 -13.65 -9.96
N HIS A 413 27.85 -14.62 -10.48
CA HIS A 413 28.03 -14.81 -11.92
C HIS A 413 26.95 -15.71 -12.51
N LEU A 414 26.15 -15.18 -13.42
CA LEU A 414 25.09 -15.90 -14.10
C LEU A 414 25.67 -16.81 -15.18
N THR A 415 25.12 -18.02 -15.27
CA THR A 415 25.45 -18.98 -16.33
C THR A 415 24.17 -19.61 -16.86
N GLY A 416 24.09 -19.83 -18.17
CA GLY A 416 22.96 -20.45 -18.86
C GLY A 416 21.71 -19.56 -18.96
N LYS A 417 20.62 -20.15 -19.47
CA LYS A 417 19.36 -19.44 -19.75
C LYS A 417 18.52 -19.21 -18.50
N ALA A 418 17.79 -18.10 -18.47
CA ALA A 418 16.78 -17.81 -17.45
C ALA A 418 15.71 -18.92 -17.41
N PRO A 419 15.44 -19.54 -16.25
CA PRO A 419 14.34 -20.51 -16.10
C PRO A 419 12.94 -19.90 -16.26
N ASP A 420 12.81 -18.61 -15.96
CA ASP A 420 11.57 -17.85 -16.07
C ASP A 420 11.86 -16.47 -16.66
N SER A 421 11.08 -16.08 -17.68
CA SER A 421 11.26 -14.84 -18.42
C SER A 421 10.71 -13.59 -17.71
N VAL A 422 9.90 -13.77 -16.66
CA VAL A 422 9.35 -12.67 -15.86
C VAL A 422 10.29 -12.34 -14.71
N ALA A 423 10.62 -13.35 -13.92
CA ALA A 423 11.52 -13.26 -12.78
C ALA A 423 12.07 -14.65 -12.42
N SER A 424 13.37 -14.85 -12.58
CA SER A 424 14.07 -16.06 -12.15
C SER A 424 14.63 -15.88 -10.75
N VAL A 425 14.56 -16.90 -9.89
CA VAL A 425 14.96 -16.77 -8.48
C VAL A 425 16.22 -17.57 -8.17
N ILE A 426 17.26 -16.87 -7.71
CA ILE A 426 18.49 -17.46 -7.19
C ILE A 426 18.46 -17.38 -5.66
N VAL A 427 18.83 -18.46 -5.00
CA VAL A 427 19.03 -18.51 -3.55
C VAL A 427 20.49 -18.21 -3.23
N LEU A 428 20.74 -17.23 -2.37
CA LEU A 428 22.05 -16.88 -1.84
C LEU A 428 22.04 -17.09 -0.32
N LYS A 429 22.74 -18.14 0.15
CA LYS A 429 22.92 -18.42 1.58
C LYS A 429 24.17 -17.72 2.07
N LEU A 430 24.03 -16.92 3.11
CA LEU A 430 25.15 -16.29 3.81
C LEU A 430 25.59 -17.18 4.98
N LYS A 431 26.87 -17.10 5.36
CA LYS A 431 27.36 -17.80 6.57
C LYS A 431 26.97 -17.11 7.87
N GLU A 432 26.48 -15.88 7.77
CA GLU A 432 26.10 -15.03 8.90
C GLU A 432 24.90 -14.12 8.54
N MET A 433 24.46 -13.29 9.49
CA MET A 433 23.44 -12.27 9.22
C MET A 433 23.94 -11.26 8.16
N PRO A 434 23.04 -10.71 7.33
CA PRO A 434 23.43 -9.72 6.31
C PRO A 434 24.11 -8.50 6.94
N ASN A 435 25.21 -8.12 6.31
CA ASN A 435 25.99 -6.92 6.63
C ASN A 435 25.93 -6.01 5.40
N ALA A 436 24.88 -5.20 5.34
CA ALA A 436 24.65 -4.33 4.20
C ALA A 436 25.73 -3.26 4.11
N LEU A 437 26.26 -3.07 2.89
CA LEU A 437 27.14 -1.94 2.65
C LEU A 437 26.38 -0.64 2.88
N PRO A 438 27.05 0.40 3.38
CA PRO A 438 26.45 1.71 3.51
C PRO A 438 25.80 2.14 2.19
N ILE A 439 24.73 2.91 2.34
CA ILE A 439 24.14 3.68 1.26
C ILE A 439 25.26 4.37 0.47
N GLN A 440 25.28 4.18 -0.85
CA GLN A 440 26.22 4.96 -1.67
C GLN A 440 25.92 6.45 -1.49
N PRO A 441 26.94 7.29 -1.26
CA PRO A 441 26.75 8.72 -1.30
C PRO A 441 26.21 9.11 -2.67
N LEU A 442 25.44 10.19 -2.72
CA LEU A 442 25.11 10.82 -4.00
C LEU A 442 26.41 11.21 -4.69
N GLY A 443 26.48 11.10 -6.01
CA GLY A 443 27.71 11.33 -6.76
C GLY A 443 27.47 11.76 -8.19
N GLN A 444 28.56 11.95 -8.94
CA GLN A 444 28.49 12.26 -10.35
C GLN A 444 28.16 11.01 -11.17
N ASN A 445 27.25 11.15 -12.14
CA ASN A 445 27.04 10.14 -13.17
C ASN A 445 28.18 10.15 -14.21
N GLU A 446 28.08 9.31 -15.24
CA GLU A 446 29.10 9.21 -16.31
C GLU A 446 29.33 10.55 -17.03
N ASP A 447 28.28 11.37 -17.17
CA ASP A 447 28.34 12.72 -17.76
C ASP A 447 28.93 13.78 -16.82
N GLY A 448 29.27 13.41 -15.58
CA GLY A 448 29.76 14.33 -14.56
C GLY A 448 28.66 15.12 -13.84
N VAL A 449 27.38 14.83 -14.09
CA VAL A 449 26.24 15.49 -13.45
C VAL A 449 26.01 14.88 -12.08
N ALA A 450 25.96 15.70 -11.03
CA ALA A 450 25.51 15.26 -9.71
C ALA A 450 24.01 15.57 -9.57
N VAL A 451 23.19 14.53 -9.40
CA VAL A 451 21.75 14.66 -9.18
C VAL A 451 21.45 14.47 -7.70
N LEU A 452 20.80 15.46 -7.10
CA LEU A 452 20.40 15.50 -5.70
C LEU A 452 18.87 15.42 -5.60
N PRO A 453 18.30 14.21 -5.64
CA PRO A 453 16.85 14.06 -5.75
C PRO A 453 16.16 14.26 -4.39
N ALA A 454 14.91 14.70 -4.43
CA ALA A 454 14.09 14.97 -3.24
C ALA A 454 14.03 13.81 -2.24
N PHE A 455 13.91 12.57 -2.72
CA PHE A 455 13.84 11.38 -1.85
C PHE A 455 15.14 11.08 -1.09
N ARG A 456 16.24 11.77 -1.45
CA ARG A 456 17.54 11.68 -0.79
C ARG A 456 17.86 12.91 0.05
N ALA A 457 16.93 13.85 0.11
CA ALA A 457 17.09 15.07 0.87
C ALA A 457 16.96 14.78 2.36
N GLN A 458 17.85 15.38 3.13
CA GLN A 458 17.74 15.50 4.57
C GLN A 458 17.10 16.84 4.91
N TYR A 459 16.46 16.93 6.07
CA TYR A 459 15.76 18.13 6.48
C TYR A 459 15.93 18.42 7.97
N GLU A 460 16.02 19.71 8.31
CA GLU A 460 15.98 20.24 9.67
C GLU A 460 14.77 21.16 9.78
N ASN A 461 13.71 20.70 10.44
CA ASN A 461 12.49 21.47 10.69
C ASN A 461 12.62 22.14 12.07
N LEU A 462 13.25 23.31 12.10
CA LEU A 462 13.62 23.99 13.35
C LEU A 462 12.40 24.47 14.17
N GLN A 463 11.29 24.80 13.51
CA GLN A 463 10.03 25.18 14.14
C GLN A 463 8.82 24.57 13.41
N GLY A 464 8.09 23.69 14.09
CA GLY A 464 6.86 23.05 13.59
C GLY A 464 7.10 21.99 12.51
N PRO A 465 6.03 21.35 11.99
CA PRO A 465 6.12 20.59 10.74
C PRO A 465 6.60 21.53 9.62
N GLY A 466 7.50 21.05 8.76
CA GLY A 466 8.09 21.82 7.68
C GLY A 466 8.37 20.92 6.46
N ALA A 467 9.53 21.09 5.83
CA ALA A 467 9.91 20.28 4.67
C ALA A 467 9.86 18.77 4.97
N LEU A 468 9.08 18.03 4.17
CA LEU A 468 8.94 16.58 4.29
C LEU A 468 8.82 15.96 2.90
N TYR A 469 9.36 14.75 2.72
CA TYR A 469 9.19 14.03 1.46
C TYR A 469 7.73 13.60 1.29
N ASN A 470 7.18 13.88 0.11
CA ASN A 470 5.85 13.51 -0.29
C ASN A 470 5.94 12.43 -1.38
N ASP A 471 5.76 11.17 -0.98
CA ASP A 471 5.81 10.01 -1.88
C ASP A 471 4.85 10.13 -3.08
N HIS A 472 3.69 10.75 -2.89
CA HIS A 472 2.65 10.84 -3.92
C HIS A 472 3.03 11.80 -5.06
N LEU A 473 3.87 12.79 -4.77
CA LEU A 473 4.32 13.80 -5.73
C LEU A 473 5.79 13.60 -6.15
N ASP A 474 6.51 12.68 -5.50
CA ASP A 474 7.95 12.46 -5.66
C ASP A 474 8.76 13.76 -5.50
N CYS A 475 8.48 14.47 -4.41
CA CYS A 475 9.09 15.76 -4.10
C CYS A 475 9.19 15.98 -2.59
N VAL A 476 10.05 16.90 -2.15
CA VAL A 476 9.91 17.52 -0.83
C VAL A 476 8.74 18.49 -0.93
N GLY A 477 7.67 18.18 -0.20
CA GLY A 477 6.45 18.97 -0.07
C GLY A 477 6.26 19.42 1.38
N SER A 478 5.06 19.94 1.69
CA SER A 478 4.72 20.50 3.01
C SER A 478 5.74 21.53 3.53
N TRP A 479 6.52 22.14 2.63
CA TRP A 479 7.59 23.05 2.98
C TRP A 479 7.03 24.46 3.19
N ASP A 480 6.22 24.61 4.23
CA ASP A 480 5.52 25.83 4.60
C ASP A 480 6.23 26.62 5.71
N SER A 481 7.12 25.98 6.48
CA SER A 481 7.98 26.64 7.46
C SER A 481 9.15 27.38 6.80
N GLU A 482 9.28 28.68 7.08
CA GLU A 482 10.41 29.52 6.63
C GLU A 482 11.74 29.16 7.33
N THR A 483 11.69 28.30 8.36
CA THR A 483 12.88 27.88 9.13
C THR A 483 13.35 26.47 8.76
N ALA A 484 12.67 25.80 7.83
CA ALA A 484 13.02 24.46 7.41
C ALA A 484 14.19 24.49 6.42
N ARG A 485 15.27 23.77 6.75
CA ARG A 485 16.44 23.58 5.87
C ARG A 485 16.34 22.24 5.18
N VAL A 486 16.59 22.20 3.88
CA VAL A 486 16.65 20.97 3.06
C VAL A 486 18.06 20.83 2.50
N TYR A 487 18.69 19.67 2.65
CA TYR A 487 20.10 19.50 2.29
C TYR A 487 20.46 18.09 1.82
N TRP A 488 21.59 17.99 1.13
CA TRP A 488 22.17 16.74 0.66
C TRP A 488 23.67 16.72 0.91
N SER A 489 24.17 15.57 1.33
CA SER A 489 25.60 15.26 1.29
C SER A 489 25.89 14.38 0.08
N PHE A 490 26.95 14.70 -0.66
CA PHE A 490 27.30 14.03 -1.90
C PHE A 490 28.81 14.12 -2.18
N VAL A 491 29.30 13.35 -3.14
CA VAL A 491 30.70 13.29 -3.56
C VAL A 491 30.83 13.82 -4.98
N LEU A 492 31.84 14.67 -5.21
CA LEU A 492 32.27 15.08 -6.54
C LEU A 492 33.65 14.50 -6.80
N ASP A 493 33.76 13.59 -7.76
CA ASP A 493 35.02 12.94 -8.16
C ASP A 493 35.80 13.78 -9.17
N LYS A 494 35.09 14.56 -9.99
CA LYS A 494 35.62 15.46 -11.02
C LYS A 494 35.35 16.91 -10.62
N PRO A 495 36.39 17.67 -10.22
CA PRO A 495 36.29 19.11 -9.98
C PRO A 495 35.90 19.86 -11.25
N GLY A 496 35.36 21.07 -11.11
CA GLY A 496 34.95 21.90 -12.24
C GLY A 496 33.98 23.00 -11.85
N THR A 497 33.50 23.73 -12.86
CA THR A 497 32.39 24.67 -12.71
C THR A 497 31.10 23.98 -13.07
N PHE A 498 30.07 24.14 -12.24
CA PHE A 498 28.78 23.51 -12.41
C PHE A 498 27.69 24.57 -12.49
N ASN A 499 26.80 24.41 -13.46
CA ASN A 499 25.52 25.08 -13.45
C ASN A 499 24.58 24.36 -12.47
N VAL A 500 23.97 25.12 -11.55
CA VAL A 500 23.04 24.57 -10.56
C VAL A 500 21.60 24.76 -11.05
N GLU A 501 20.89 23.66 -11.21
CA GLU A 501 19.49 23.65 -11.62
C GLU A 501 18.58 23.14 -10.50
N LEU A 502 17.43 23.81 -10.32
CA LEU A 502 16.37 23.43 -9.39
C LEU A 502 15.16 22.90 -10.16
N GLY A 503 14.79 21.64 -9.95
CA GLY A 503 13.51 21.09 -10.38
C GLY A 503 12.44 21.33 -9.31
N TYR A 504 11.38 22.09 -9.61
CA TYR A 504 10.34 22.43 -8.63
C TYR A 504 8.98 22.75 -9.27
N SER A 505 7.93 22.84 -8.45
CA SER A 505 6.67 23.48 -8.80
C SER A 505 6.19 24.42 -7.70
N GLY A 506 5.71 25.61 -8.05
CA GLY A 506 5.19 26.62 -7.12
C GLY A 506 4.14 27.53 -7.77
N ALA A 507 3.11 27.87 -6.99
CA ALA A 507 1.99 28.70 -7.42
C ALA A 507 2.28 30.22 -7.37
N LYS A 508 3.32 30.61 -6.65
CA LYS A 508 3.74 32.00 -6.43
C LYS A 508 5.26 32.13 -6.57
N GLU A 509 5.72 33.33 -6.87
CA GLU A 509 7.14 33.67 -6.83
C GLU A 509 7.63 33.55 -5.37
N THR A 510 8.83 33.03 -5.19
CA THR A 510 9.46 32.84 -3.88
C THR A 510 10.94 33.17 -3.96
N GLU A 511 11.61 33.26 -2.82
CA GLU A 511 13.07 33.42 -2.74
C GLU A 511 13.65 32.35 -1.82
N ILE A 512 14.74 31.72 -2.27
CA ILE A 512 15.43 30.65 -1.56
C ILE A 512 16.91 30.99 -1.45
N GLU A 513 17.50 30.78 -0.29
CA GLU A 513 18.94 30.83 -0.08
C GLU A 513 19.53 29.48 -0.45
N ILE A 514 20.44 29.48 -1.43
CA ILE A 514 21.33 28.35 -1.69
C ILE A 514 22.56 28.50 -0.80
N ASN A 515 23.03 27.41 -0.23
CA ASN A 515 24.31 27.34 0.46
C ASN A 515 25.10 26.14 -0.05
N PHE A 516 26.26 26.43 -0.64
CA PHE A 516 27.20 25.44 -1.13
C PHE A 516 28.61 25.82 -0.68
N ASN A 517 29.29 24.93 0.03
CA ASN A 517 30.64 25.16 0.55
C ASN A 517 30.77 26.44 1.43
N GLY A 518 29.72 26.79 2.18
CA GLY A 518 29.69 27.99 3.02
C GLY A 518 29.37 29.28 2.26
N GLU A 519 29.32 29.25 0.92
CA GLU A 519 28.89 30.38 0.11
C GLU A 519 27.36 30.40 0.02
N LYS A 520 26.77 31.50 0.51
CA LYS A 520 25.32 31.70 0.54
C LYS A 520 24.89 32.69 -0.53
N LYS A 521 23.79 32.38 -1.22
CA LYS A 521 23.21 33.26 -2.23
C LYS A 521 21.70 33.13 -2.24
N ALA A 522 21.00 34.26 -2.09
CA ALA A 522 19.55 34.30 -2.28
C ALA A 522 19.21 34.33 -3.79
N VAL A 523 18.27 33.50 -4.20
CA VAL A 523 17.84 33.34 -5.59
C VAL A 523 16.32 33.45 -5.65
N LYS A 524 15.83 34.29 -6.57
CA LYS A 524 14.41 34.36 -6.88
C LYS A 524 13.98 33.18 -7.72
N ILE A 525 12.88 32.56 -7.35
CA ILE A 525 12.33 31.37 -7.97
C ILE A 525 10.97 31.73 -8.59
N PRO A 526 10.83 31.65 -9.92
CA PRO A 526 9.62 32.10 -10.60
C PRO A 526 8.40 31.18 -10.39
N VAL A 527 7.24 31.61 -10.89
CA VAL A 527 6.01 30.80 -10.83
C VAL A 527 6.03 29.69 -11.87
N THR A 528 5.65 28.46 -11.50
CA THR A 528 5.47 27.35 -12.46
C THR A 528 4.00 27.11 -12.82
N GLY A 529 3.08 27.59 -11.98
CA GLY A 529 1.63 27.47 -12.10
C GLY A 529 1.02 26.68 -10.94
N ASN A 530 -0.30 26.55 -10.93
CA ASN A 530 -1.04 25.98 -9.78
C ASN A 530 -1.09 24.44 -9.75
N ASN A 531 -0.48 23.75 -10.72
CA ASN A 531 -0.50 22.28 -10.75
C ASN A 531 0.74 21.72 -10.02
N PRO A 532 0.57 21.09 -8.83
CA PRO A 532 1.66 20.59 -8.01
C PRO A 532 2.43 19.41 -8.63
N LYS A 533 1.94 18.84 -9.75
CA LYS A 533 2.59 17.75 -10.49
C LYS A 533 3.40 18.23 -11.70
N ARG A 534 3.33 19.53 -12.03
CA ARG A 534 3.99 20.10 -13.22
C ARG A 534 5.28 20.79 -12.82
N PHE A 535 6.32 19.99 -12.63
CA PHE A 535 7.67 20.48 -12.33
C PHE A 535 8.29 21.21 -13.53
N LYS A 536 8.97 22.31 -13.25
CA LYS A 536 9.83 23.04 -14.18
C LYS A 536 11.23 23.17 -13.58
N THR A 537 12.18 23.50 -14.43
CA THR A 537 13.56 23.75 -14.01
C THR A 537 13.85 25.25 -14.04
N THR A 538 14.59 25.74 -13.04
CA THR A 538 15.20 27.07 -13.08
C THR A 538 16.67 26.99 -12.73
N ASN A 539 17.46 27.91 -13.28
CA ASN A 539 18.89 28.03 -13.00
C ASN A 539 19.09 28.85 -11.71
N LEU A 540 19.91 28.37 -10.78
CA LEU A 540 20.27 29.05 -9.52
C LEU A 540 21.60 29.81 -9.60
N GLY A 541 22.36 29.58 -10.66
CA GLY A 541 23.67 30.12 -10.93
C GLY A 541 24.74 29.04 -10.99
N GLU A 542 25.99 29.49 -11.03
CA GLU A 542 27.15 28.62 -11.12
C GLU A 542 27.81 28.44 -9.75
N VAL A 543 28.36 27.25 -9.53
CA VAL A 543 29.23 26.95 -8.40
C VAL A 543 30.55 26.38 -8.91
N LYS A 544 31.66 26.76 -8.27
CA LYS A 544 32.99 26.27 -8.62
C LYS A 544 33.48 25.29 -7.56
N VAL A 545 34.04 24.18 -8.02
CA VAL A 545 34.59 23.12 -7.17
C VAL A 545 36.03 22.88 -7.59
N ASP A 546 36.98 23.23 -6.73
CA ASP A 546 38.40 23.19 -7.05
C ASP A 546 39.05 21.82 -6.77
N LYS A 547 38.42 20.95 -5.98
CA LYS A 547 38.97 19.64 -5.57
C LYS A 547 37.90 18.56 -5.58
N ALA A 548 38.33 17.30 -5.71
CA ALA A 548 37.43 16.18 -5.54
C ALA A 548 37.20 15.97 -4.04
N GLY A 549 36.00 15.54 -3.64
CA GLY A 549 35.70 15.37 -2.23
C GLY A 549 34.22 15.27 -1.91
N SER A 550 33.92 15.24 -0.61
CA SER A 550 32.56 15.29 -0.08
C SER A 550 32.10 16.74 0.07
N TYR A 551 30.90 17.01 -0.39
CA TYR A 551 30.26 18.32 -0.37
C TYR A 551 28.86 18.25 0.22
N GLU A 552 28.37 19.40 0.65
CA GLU A 552 26.99 19.58 1.05
C GLU A 552 26.37 20.70 0.21
N PHE A 553 25.13 20.47 -0.24
CA PHE A 553 24.30 21.50 -0.85
C PHE A 553 23.05 21.65 0.00
N SER A 554 22.71 22.88 0.40
CA SER A 554 21.51 23.13 1.19
C SER A 554 20.71 24.31 0.66
N LEU A 555 19.41 24.25 0.94
CA LEU A 555 18.39 25.20 0.58
C LEU A 555 17.66 25.64 1.84
N MET A 556 17.49 26.95 2.00
CA MET A 556 16.72 27.54 3.08
C MET A 556 15.76 28.61 2.53
N PRO A 557 14.50 28.66 3.00
CA PRO A 557 13.62 29.77 2.70
C PRO A 557 14.22 31.11 3.10
N VAL A 558 13.97 32.15 2.29
CA VAL A 558 14.28 33.54 2.71
C VAL A 558 13.10 34.09 3.49
N ALA A 559 13.32 34.40 4.76
CA ALA A 559 12.28 34.87 5.68
C ALA A 559 11.50 36.08 5.12
N GLY A 560 10.17 36.03 5.23
CA GLY A 560 9.26 37.06 4.73
C GLY A 560 9.11 37.11 3.20
N LYS A 561 9.85 36.30 2.44
CA LYS A 561 9.75 36.17 0.98
C LYS A 561 9.40 34.75 0.54
N TRP A 562 9.31 33.81 1.47
CA TRP A 562 9.04 32.42 1.16
C TRP A 562 7.58 32.22 0.76
N GLN A 563 7.38 31.51 -0.34
CA GLN A 563 6.15 30.84 -0.69
C GLN A 563 6.49 29.38 -0.96
N ALA A 564 5.73 28.47 -0.35
CA ALA A 564 6.00 27.04 -0.41
C ALA A 564 6.08 26.51 -1.86
N ILE A 565 7.05 25.64 -2.10
CA ILE A 565 7.23 24.92 -3.36
C ILE A 565 7.23 23.41 -3.11
N ASN A 566 6.91 22.65 -4.15
CA ASN A 566 7.26 21.24 -4.23
C ASN A 566 8.62 21.13 -4.92
N LEU A 567 9.63 20.64 -4.20
CA LEU A 567 11.00 20.49 -4.68
C LEU A 567 11.23 19.07 -5.17
N LYS A 568 11.61 18.88 -6.43
CA LYS A 568 11.85 17.56 -7.03
C LYS A 568 13.31 17.13 -6.96
N ASP A 569 14.21 18.00 -7.36
CA ASP A 569 15.65 17.71 -7.40
C ASP A 569 16.48 19.01 -7.48
N VAL A 570 17.75 18.89 -7.13
CA VAL A 570 18.81 19.84 -7.51
C VAL A 570 19.81 19.10 -8.39
N LYS A 571 20.32 19.73 -9.45
CA LYS A 571 21.34 19.15 -10.33
C LYS A 571 22.54 20.08 -10.44
N LEU A 572 23.74 19.54 -10.29
CA LEU A 572 24.98 20.21 -10.61
C LEU A 572 25.45 19.67 -11.96
N ILE A 573 25.31 20.48 -13.01
CA ILE A 573 25.61 20.11 -14.39
C ILE A 573 26.97 20.73 -14.77
N PRO A 574 27.98 19.92 -15.15
CA PRO A 574 29.29 20.45 -15.50
C PRO A 574 29.18 21.37 -16.72
N ILE A 575 29.77 22.55 -16.62
CA ILE A 575 29.92 23.45 -17.76
C ILE A 575 31.08 22.92 -18.59
N LYS A 576 30.78 22.47 -19.81
CA LYS A 576 31.83 22.11 -20.77
C LYS A 576 32.53 23.40 -21.17
N ASN A 577 33.77 23.58 -20.71
CA ASN A 577 34.67 24.62 -21.20
C ASN A 577 35.13 24.30 -22.63
#